data_AF-A0A955L6G0-F1
#
_entry.id   AF-A0A955L6G0-F1
#
_cell.length_a   1.000
_cell.length_b   1.000
_cell.length_c   1.000
_cell.angle_alpha   90.00
_cell.angle_beta   90.00
_cell.angle_gamma   90.00
#
_symmetry.space_group_name_H-M   'P 1'
#
loop_
_entity.id
_entity.type
_entity.pdbx_description
1 polymer ?
#
loop_
_entity_poly.entity_id
_entity_poly.type
_entity_poly.pdbx_seq_one_letter_code
_entity_poly.pdbx_strand_id
1 'polypeptide(L)' 'MKSTPQRLKNVTGQLNGVINMIEGEEDVFKVLTQMKAARSALNSAMTKYINEHFWEFINDCSDKEDSCRKFLEELLNS' A
#
# COMPACT_ATOMS: atom_id res chain seq x y z
N MET A 1 -5.14 -16.34 -4.78
CA MET A 1 -4.89 -14.87 -4.79
C MET A 1 -3.77 -14.55 -3.80
N LYS A 2 -2.75 -13.71 -4.13
CA LYS A 2 -1.62 -13.41 -3.21
C LYS A 2 -2.11 -12.75 -1.91
N SER A 3 -1.56 -13.11 -0.74
CA SER A 3 -1.83 -12.44 0.55
C SER A 3 -1.24 -11.02 0.60
N THR A 4 -1.69 -10.20 1.56
CA THR A 4 -1.12 -8.88 1.80
C THR A 4 0.40 -8.93 2.05
N PRO A 5 0.95 -9.82 2.92
CA PRO A 5 2.40 -9.96 3.07
C PRO A 5 3.14 -10.28 1.77
N GLN A 6 2.60 -11.15 0.91
CA GLN A 6 3.21 -11.47 -0.39
C GLN A 6 3.16 -10.31 -1.39
N ARG A 7 2.17 -9.41 -1.27
CA ARG A 7 2.12 -8.18 -2.06
C ARG A 7 3.17 -7.18 -1.59
N LEU A 8 3.29 -6.97 -0.27
CA LEU A 8 4.30 -6.09 0.32
C LEU A 8 5.72 -6.52 -0.03
N LYS A 9 6.01 -7.84 -0.01
CA LYS A 9 7.31 -8.36 -0.49
C LYS A 9 7.62 -7.97 -1.94
N ASN A 10 6.62 -7.90 -2.82
CA ASN A 10 6.83 -7.44 -4.19
C ASN A 10 7.11 -5.93 -4.24
N VAL A 11 6.41 -5.14 -3.41
CA VAL A 11 6.67 -3.69 -3.28
C VAL A 11 8.10 -3.45 -2.81
N THR A 12 8.59 -4.20 -1.82
CA THR A 12 9.99 -4.14 -1.38
C THR A 12 10.95 -4.41 -2.54
N GLY A 13 10.67 -5.43 -3.37
CA GLY A 13 11.47 -5.71 -4.56
C GLY A 13 11.48 -4.55 -5.57
N GLN A 14 10.32 -3.90 -5.79
CA GLN A 14 10.22 -2.73 -6.65
C GLN A 14 10.98 -1.52 -6.09
N LEU A 15 10.91 -1.28 -4.78
CA LEU A 15 11.65 -0.20 -4.12
C LEU A 15 13.17 -0.42 -4.19
N ASN A 16 13.63 -1.65 -3.96
CA ASN A 16 15.04 -1.99 -4.17
C ASN A 16 15.48 -1.77 -5.63
N GLY A 17 14.61 -2.12 -6.59
CA GLY A 17 14.84 -1.83 -8.00
C GLY A 17 14.98 -0.32 -8.27
N VAL A 18 14.09 0.49 -7.71
CA VAL A 18 14.16 1.96 -7.82
C VAL A 18 15.47 2.51 -7.22
N ILE A 19 15.89 2.02 -6.06
CA ILE A 19 17.17 2.43 -5.42
C ILE A 19 18.34 2.12 -6.36
N ASN A 20 18.43 0.90 -6.88
CA ASN A 20 19.50 0.51 -7.80
C ASN A 20 19.51 1.35 -9.08
N MET A 21 18.33 1.72 -9.61
CA MET A 21 18.24 2.60 -10.78
C MET A 21 18.75 4.02 -10.48
N ILE A 22 18.49 4.54 -9.28
CA ILE A 22 18.99 5.85 -8.84
C ILE A 22 20.51 5.82 -8.67
N GLU A 23 21.03 4.79 -7.98
CA GLU A 23 22.47 4.60 -7.76
C GLU A 23 23.23 4.35 -9.07
N GLY A 24 22.57 3.72 -10.05
CA GLY A 24 23.10 3.51 -11.39
C GLY A 24 22.92 4.69 -12.35
N GLU A 25 22.45 5.85 -11.87
CA GLU A 25 22.20 7.06 -12.67
C GLU A 25 21.32 6.80 -13.92
N GLU A 26 20.32 5.92 -13.78
CA GLU A 26 19.38 5.65 -14.88
C GLU A 26 18.52 6.86 -15.23
N ASP A 27 17.92 6.82 -16.43
CA ASP A 27 17.03 7.84 -16.93
C ASP A 27 15.90 8.20 -15.94
N VAL A 28 15.74 9.50 -15.68
CA VAL A 28 14.79 10.03 -14.70
C VAL A 28 13.34 9.62 -14.99
N PHE A 29 12.95 9.50 -16.26
CA PHE A 29 11.59 9.09 -16.62
C PHE A 29 11.36 7.60 -16.36
N LYS A 30 12.39 6.75 -16.55
CA LYS A 30 12.33 5.34 -16.15
C LYS A 30 12.19 5.19 -14.64
N VAL A 31 13.01 5.91 -13.86
CA VAL A 31 12.92 5.90 -12.39
C VAL A 31 11.53 6.33 -11.94
N LEU A 32 11.01 7.45 -12.45
CA LEU A 32 9.66 7.94 -12.15
C LEU A 32 8.56 6.94 -12.52
N THR A 33 8.73 6.22 -13.63
CA THR A 33 7.78 5.18 -14.06
C THR A 33 7.76 4.02 -13.06
N GLN A 34 8.93 3.56 -12.60
CA GLN A 34 9.00 2.48 -11.61
C GLN A 34 8.50 2.92 -10.24
N MET A 35 8.75 4.17 -9.82
CA MET A 35 8.16 4.72 -8.59
C MET A 35 6.63 4.74 -8.66
N LYS A 36 6.04 5.15 -9.80
CA LYS A 36 4.58 5.10 -10.00
C LYS A 36 4.05 3.68 -9.94
N ALA A 37 4.78 2.70 -10.49
CA ALA A 37 4.42 1.29 -10.42
C ALA A 37 4.45 0.77 -8.98
N ALA A 38 5.49 1.10 -8.21
CA ALA A 38 5.60 0.75 -6.80
C ALA A 38 4.46 1.36 -5.97
N ARG A 39 4.13 2.64 -6.20
CA ARG A 39 2.98 3.31 -5.56
C ARG A 39 1.67 2.59 -5.86
N SER A 40 1.42 2.23 -7.12
CA SER A 40 0.20 1.49 -7.50
C SER A 40 0.12 0.11 -6.83
N ALA A 41 1.25 -0.61 -6.76
CA ALA A 41 1.31 -1.90 -6.10
C ALA A 41 1.08 -1.81 -4.58
N LEU A 42 1.61 -0.77 -3.94
CA LEU A 42 1.36 -0.48 -2.52
C LEU A 42 -0.11 -0.16 -2.27
N ASN A 43 -0.72 0.71 -3.10
CA ASN A 43 -2.15 1.01 -2.99
C ASN A 43 -3.01 -0.25 -3.13
N SER A 44 -2.67 -1.13 -4.09
CA SER A 44 -3.37 -2.41 -4.24
C SER A 44 -3.21 -3.34 -3.03
N ALA A 45 -2.03 -3.34 -2.39
CA ALA A 45 -1.80 -4.12 -1.17
C ALA A 45 -2.62 -3.57 0.02
N MET A 46 -2.66 -2.25 0.16
CA MET A 46 -3.44 -1.53 1.17
C MET A 46 -4.93 -1.81 1.01
N THR A 47 -5.51 -1.60 -0.17
CA THR A 47 -6.93 -1.90 -0.45
C THR A 47 -7.27 -3.35 -0.10
N LYS A 48 -6.36 -4.29 -0.36
CA LYS A 48 -6.57 -5.68 -0.01
C LYS A 48 -6.58 -5.88 1.52
N TYR A 49 -5.61 -5.33 2.23
CA TYR A 49 -5.54 -5.39 3.70
C TYR A 49 -6.81 -4.84 4.35
N ILE A 50 -7.27 -3.67 3.89
CA ILE A 50 -8.52 -3.05 4.31
C ILE A 50 -9.69 -4.01 4.13
N ASN A 51 -9.84 -4.61 2.95
CA ASN A 51 -10.95 -5.55 2.70
C ASN A 51 -10.87 -6.81 3.57
N GLU A 52 -9.66 -7.27 3.91
CA GLU A 52 -9.44 -8.42 4.77
C GLU A 52 -9.80 -8.12 6.24
N HIS A 53 -9.57 -6.90 6.72
CA HIS A 53 -9.64 -6.57 8.16
C HIS A 53 -10.72 -5.57 8.57
N PHE A 54 -11.43 -4.94 7.61
CA PHE A 54 -12.43 -3.92 7.93
C PHE A 54 -13.53 -4.44 8.87
N TRP A 55 -14.09 -5.61 8.56
CA TRP A 55 -15.18 -6.18 9.36
C TRP A 55 -14.72 -6.64 10.74
N GLU A 56 -13.50 -7.17 10.86
CA GLU A 56 -12.89 -7.52 12.14
C GLU A 56 -12.74 -6.25 13.00
N PHE A 57 -12.15 -5.20 12.43
CA PHE A 57 -11.97 -3.92 13.10
C PHE A 57 -13.28 -3.31 13.60
N ILE A 58 -14.33 -3.26 12.77
CA ILE A 58 -15.63 -2.70 13.18
C ILE A 58 -16.35 -3.53 14.24
N ASN A 59 -16.16 -4.85 14.26
CA ASN A 59 -16.80 -5.73 15.23
C ASN A 59 -16.16 -5.65 16.62
N ASP A 60 -14.86 -5.38 16.69
CA ASP A 60 -14.10 -5.27 17.95
C ASP A 60 -14.18 -3.87 18.59
N CYS A 61 -14.75 -2.88 17.90
CA CYS A 61 -14.87 -1.52 18.40
C CYS A 61 -16.11 -1.31 19.28
N SER A 62 -15.90 -0.77 20.48
CA SER A 62 -16.95 -0.42 21.46
C SER A 62 -17.81 0.77 20.99
N ASP A 63 -17.18 1.76 20.36
CA ASP A 63 -17.83 2.88 19.67
C ASP A 63 -17.62 2.72 18.16
N LYS A 64 -18.63 2.17 17.51
CA LYS A 64 -18.59 1.89 16.07
C LYS A 64 -18.59 3.15 15.22
N GLU A 65 -19.13 4.28 15.71
CA GLU A 65 -19.22 5.51 14.92
C GLU A 65 -17.87 6.22 14.84
N ASP A 66 -17.21 6.43 15.98
CA ASP A 66 -15.88 7.04 16.04
C ASP A 66 -14.83 6.18 15.32
N SER A 67 -14.92 4.85 15.50
CA SER A 67 -14.00 3.90 14.85
C SER A 67 -14.20 3.86 13.34
N CYS A 68 -15.45 3.86 12.85
CA CYS A 68 -15.74 4.02 11.43
C CYS A 68 -15.14 5.32 10.87
N ARG A 69 -15.27 6.43 11.60
CA ARG A 69 -14.79 7.74 11.19
C ARG A 69 -13.28 7.75 11.01
N LYS A 70 -12.53 7.28 12.02
CA LYS A 70 -11.06 7.17 11.96
C LYS A 70 -10.60 6.29 10.80
N PHE A 71 -11.28 5.16 10.59
CA PHE A 71 -10.97 4.27 9.48
C PHE A 71 -11.21 4.93 8.12
N LEU A 72 -12.32 5.64 7.96
CA LEU A 72 -12.61 6.40 6.73
C LEU A 72 -11.62 7.54 6.48
N GLU A 73 -11.17 8.23 7.53
CA GLU A 73 -10.15 9.27 7.42
C GLU A 73 -8.82 8.70 6.88
N GLU A 74 -8.36 7.57 7.42
CA GLU A 74 -7.16 6.87 6.92
C GLU A 74 -7.31 6.36 5.47
N LEU A 75 -8.53 5.95 5.07
CA LEU A 75 -8.82 5.55 3.70
C LEU A 75 -8.80 6.69 2.69
N LEU A 76 -9.26 7.88 3.08
CA LEU A 76 -9.42 9.02 2.17
C LEU A 76 -8.15 9.87 2.05
N ASN A 77 -7.25 9.79 3.02
CA ASN A 77 -5.98 10.51 3.04
C ASN A 77 -4.85 9.80 2.26
N SER A 78 -5.14 8.72 1.52
CA SER A 78 -4.17 7.90 0.77
C SER A 78 -3.94 8.31 -0.68
#